data_AF-A0A8H6C2P0-F1
#
_entry.id   AF-A0A8H6C2P0-F1
#
_cell.length_a   1.000
_cell.length_b   1.000
_cell.length_c   1.000
_cell.angle_alpha   90.00
_cell.angle_beta   90.00
_cell.angle_gamma   90.00
#
_symmetry.space_group_name_H-M   'P 1'
#
loop_
_entity.id
_entity.type
_entity.pdbx_description
1 polymer ?
#
loop_
_entity_poly.entity_id
_entity_poly.type
_entity_poly.pdbx_seq_one_letter_code
_entity_poly.pdbx_strand_id
1 'polypeptide(L)'
;MRNRKIKPFEERKRVTVACNRCRSKKTKCDGGFPCLKCVKSNQECNISAPERPSNPTDFKEKYAQNRTYTCKLERIIQYCFPISI
;
A
#
# COMPACT_ATOMS: atom_id res chain seq x y z
N MET A 1 30.51 -12.05 12.33
CA MET A 1 29.64 -11.06 13.00
C MET A 1 29.40 -9.87 12.07
N ARG A 2 28.16 -9.49 11.76
CA ARG A 2 27.88 -8.35 10.86
C ARG A 2 28.12 -7.04 11.62
N ASN A 3 29.21 -6.35 11.30
CA ASN A 3 29.62 -5.10 11.94
C ASN A 3 28.61 -3.98 11.62
N ARG A 4 27.65 -3.72 12.52
CA ARG A 4 26.63 -2.69 12.34
C ARG A 4 27.20 -1.35 12.78
N LYS A 5 27.71 -0.55 11.84
CA LYS A 5 27.93 0.89 12.09
C LYS A 5 26.61 1.53 12.52
N ILE A 6 26.53 1.97 13.76
CA ILE A 6 25.39 2.69 14.34
C ILE A 6 25.46 4.11 13.76
N LYS A 7 24.55 4.44 12.84
CA LYS A 7 24.35 5.84 12.44
C LYS A 7 23.70 6.62 13.60
N PRO A 8 23.96 7.93 13.74
CA PRO A 8 23.38 8.78 14.78
C PRO A 8 21.86 8.63 14.87
N PHE A 9 21.30 8.97 16.04
CA PHE A 9 19.90 8.84 16.45
C PHE A 9 18.92 9.72 15.64
N GLU A 10 19.23 10.02 14.38
CA GLU A 10 18.22 10.53 13.46
C GLU A 10 17.19 9.41 13.31
N GLU A 11 15.98 9.68 13.81
CA GLU A 11 14.91 8.72 14.04
C GLU A 11 14.89 7.64 12.96
N ARG A 12 15.20 6.40 13.34
CA ARG A 12 15.31 5.29 12.40
C ARG A 12 13.93 5.02 11.80
N LYS A 13 13.60 5.72 10.71
CA LYS A 13 12.34 5.59 10.00
C LYS A 13 12.22 4.13 9.55
N ARG A 14 11.27 3.42 10.17
CA ARG A 14 10.98 2.03 9.81
C ARG A 14 10.34 2.03 8.44
N VAL A 15 11.08 1.55 7.44
CA VAL A 15 10.57 1.41 6.08
C VAL A 15 9.58 0.24 6.04
N THR A 16 8.32 0.54 5.72
CA THR A 16 7.24 -0.45 5.60
C THR A 16 7.42 -1.34 4.39
N VAL A 17 7.88 -0.77 3.27
CA VAL A 17 8.13 -1.49 2.02
C VAL A 17 9.47 -1.09 1.44
N ALA A 18 10.43 -2.02 1.46
CA ALA A 18 11.67 -1.86 0.70
C ALA A 18 11.42 -2.05 -0.79
N CYS A 19 12.07 -1.26 -1.64
CA CYS A 19 12.04 -1.46 -3.09
C CYS A 19 12.66 -2.81 -3.48
N ASN A 20 12.31 -3.31 -4.66
CA ASN A 20 12.73 -4.61 -5.17
C ASN A 20 14.26 -4.73 -5.24
N ARG A 21 14.95 -3.67 -5.66
CA ARG A 21 16.42 -3.67 -5.74
C ARG A 21 17.07 -3.81 -4.36
N CYS A 22 16.57 -3.09 -3.36
CA CYS A 22 17.08 -3.20 -1.99
C CYS A 22 16.73 -4.56 -1.37
N ARG A 23 15.53 -5.10 -1.66
CA ARG A 23 15.11 -6.45 -1.28
C ARG A 23 16.05 -7.50 -1.86
N SER A 24 16.28 -7.51 -3.17
CA SER A 24 17.15 -8.48 -3.85
C SER A 24 18.60 -8.42 -3.36
N LYS A 25 19.12 -7.21 -3.12
CA LYS A 25 20.48 -7.03 -2.59
C LYS A 25 20.60 -7.30 -1.08
N LYS A 26 19.50 -7.57 -0.38
CA LYS A 26 19.46 -7.72 1.10
C LYS A 26 20.13 -6.54 1.82
N THR A 27 19.95 -5.33 1.28
CA THR A 27 20.49 -4.08 1.84
C THR A 27 19.40 -3.23 2.47
N LYS A 28 19.78 -2.33 3.39
CA LYS A 28 18.83 -1.38 3.97
C LYS A 28 18.27 -0.47 2.86
N CYS A 29 16.95 -0.37 2.78
CA CYS A 29 16.25 0.62 1.96
C CYS A 29 16.02 1.88 2.80
N ASP A 30 16.11 3.05 2.17
CA ASP A 30 15.84 4.34 2.81
C ASP A 30 14.34 4.69 2.81
N GLY A 31 13.50 3.94 2.07
CA GLY A 31 12.05 4.06 2.07
C GLY A 31 11.47 5.21 1.22
N GLY A 32 12.29 6.14 0.75
CA GLY A 32 11.87 7.10 -0.27
C GLY A 32 11.62 6.44 -1.63
N PHE A 33 10.83 7.10 -2.48
CA PHE A 33 10.60 6.71 -3.87
C PHE A 33 10.97 7.86 -4.80
N PRO A 34 12.02 7.73 -5.64
CA PRO A 34 13.00 6.63 -5.69
C PRO A 34 13.90 6.56 -4.44
N CYS A 35 14.34 5.36 -4.06
CA CYS A 35 15.16 5.17 -2.86
C CYS A 35 16.55 5.82 -3.03
N LEU A 36 17.17 6.40 -1.98
CA LEU A 36 18.48 7.06 -2.11
C LEU A 36 19.55 6.13 -2.69
N LYS A 37 19.53 4.85 -2.34
CA LYS A 37 20.43 3.84 -2.91
C LYS A 37 20.21 3.63 -4.41
N CYS A 38 18.97 3.73 -4.86
CA CYS A 38 18.54 3.59 -6.24
C CYS A 38 18.99 4.81 -7.05
N VAL A 39 18.73 6.02 -6.54
CA VAL A 39 19.19 7.30 -7.09
C VAL A 39 20.71 7.31 -7.23
N LYS A 40 21.46 7.01 -6.16
CA LYS A 40 22.94 6.99 -6.19
C LYS A 40 23.53 5.97 -7.16
N SER A 41 22.80 4.88 -7.42
CA SER A 41 23.27 3.89 -8.37
C SER A 41 22.82 4.21 -9.80
N ASN A 42 22.00 5.25 -9.97
CA ASN A 42 21.28 5.54 -11.20
C ASN A 42 20.58 4.28 -11.76
N GLN A 43 19.81 3.61 -10.89
CA GLN A 43 19.09 2.38 -11.21
C GLN A 43 17.62 2.51 -10.90
N GLU A 44 16.82 1.74 -11.61
CA GLU A 44 15.38 1.71 -11.45
C GLU A 44 14.98 1.31 -10.02
N CYS A 45 14.04 2.08 -9.45
CA CYS A 45 13.49 1.86 -8.13
C CYS A 45 12.05 1.39 -8.27
N ASN A 46 11.83 0.09 -8.28
CA ASN A 46 10.47 -0.47 -8.30
C ASN A 46 10.04 -0.93 -6.91
N ILE A 47 8.83 -0.60 -6.53
CA ILE A 47 8.15 -1.16 -5.37
C ILE A 47 7.03 -2.04 -5.93
N SER A 48 7.19 -3.37 -5.87
CA SER A 48 6.05 -4.25 -6.13
C SER A 48 5.03 -4.06 -5.02
N ALA A 49 3.81 -3.63 -5.37
CA ALA A 49 2.68 -3.73 -4.46
C ALA A 49 2.53 -5.20 -4.01
N PRO A 50 2.03 -5.48 -2.80
CA PRO A 50 1.69 -6.84 -2.42
C PRO A 50 0.65 -7.37 -3.41
N GLU A 51 1.08 -8.28 -4.28
CA GLU A 51 0.17 -8.96 -5.18
C GLU A 51 -0.67 -9.95 -4.37
N ARG A 52 -1.93 -9.53 -4.23
CA ARG A 52 -3.16 -10.32 -4.15
C ARG A 52 -3.72 -10.63 -2.76
N PRO A 53 -5.05 -10.49 -2.63
CA PRO A 53 -5.76 -11.14 -1.55
C PRO A 53 -5.55 -12.64 -1.58
N SER A 54 -5.48 -13.21 -0.39
CA SER A 54 -5.27 -14.64 -0.16
C SER A 54 -6.39 -15.51 -0.73
N ASN A 55 -7.59 -14.97 -0.99
CA ASN A 55 -8.70 -15.69 -1.61
C ASN A 55 -9.46 -14.83 -2.64
N PRO A 56 -9.73 -15.34 -3.85
CA PRO A 56 -10.51 -14.63 -4.88
C PRO A 56 -11.98 -14.38 -4.49
N THR A 57 -12.48 -15.02 -3.43
CA THR A 57 -13.84 -14.85 -2.91
C THR A 57 -14.03 -13.59 -2.07
N ASP A 58 -12.96 -13.07 -1.44
CA ASP A 58 -13.00 -11.88 -0.56
C ASP A 58 -13.42 -10.61 -1.32
N PHE A 59 -13.06 -10.52 -2.61
CA PHE A 59 -13.39 -9.39 -3.46
C PHE A 59 -14.86 -9.44 -3.89
N LYS A 60 -15.36 -10.64 -4.19
CA LYS A 60 -16.75 -10.86 -4.58
C LYS A 60 -17.70 -10.60 -3.40
N GLU A 61 -17.33 -11.04 -2.21
CA GLU A 61 -18.12 -10.82 -0.99
C GLU A 61 -18.19 -9.34 -0.63
N LYS A 62 -17.05 -8.63 -0.63
CA LYS A 62 -17.01 -7.18 -0.39
C LYS A 62 -17.82 -6.41 -1.43
N TYR A 63 -17.78 -6.79 -2.70
CA TYR A 63 -18.54 -6.10 -3.75
C TYR A 63 -20.05 -6.34 -3.62
N ALA A 64 -20.45 -7.58 -3.29
CA ALA A 64 -21.85 -7.92 -3.03
C ALA A 64 -22.41 -7.14 -1.83
N GLN A 65 -21.63 -7.05 -0.75
CA GLN A 65 -21.99 -6.26 0.43
C GLN A 65 -22.16 -4.77 0.08
N ASN A 66 -21.19 -4.17 -0.64
CA ASN A 66 -21.29 -2.78 -1.08
C ASN A 66 -22.55 -2.52 -1.91
N ARG A 67 -22.88 -3.42 -2.86
CA ARG A 67 -24.12 -3.33 -3.64
C ARG A 67 -25.39 -3.36 -2.78
N THR A 68 -25.41 -4.16 -1.71
CA THR A 68 -26.57 -4.17 -0.81
C THR A 68 -26.69 -2.88 0.00
N TYR A 69 -25.57 -2.28 0.40
CA TYR A 69 -25.57 -1.00 1.11
C TYR A 69 -26.05 0.13 0.20
N THR A 70 -25.59 0.19 -1.05
CA THR A 70 -26.03 1.22 -1.99
C THR A 70 -27.52 1.12 -2.26
N CYS A 71 -28.08 -0.07 -2.52
CA CYS A 71 -29.53 -0.22 -2.68
C CYS A 71 -30.34 0.22 -1.44
N LYS A 72 -29.83 -0.07 -0.24
CA LYS A 72 -30.48 0.38 1.01
C LYS A 72 -30.45 1.90 1.14
N LEU A 73 -29.30 2.52 0.84
CA LEU A 73 -29.15 3.98 0.86
C LEU A 73 -30.05 4.65 -0.17
N GLU A 74 -30.10 4.17 -1.41
CA GLU A 74 -30.98 4.69 -2.47
C GLU A 74 -32.45 4.68 -2.03
N ARG A 75 -32.90 3.59 -1.39
CA ARG A 75 -34.27 3.48 -0.89
C ARG A 75 -34.55 4.49 0.24
N ILE A 76 -33.58 4.75 1.10
CA ILE A 76 -33.69 5.77 2.15
C ILE A 76 -33.72 7.18 1.52
N ILE A 77 -32.87 7.44 0.53
CA ILE A 77 -32.81 8.73 -0.18
C ILE A 77 -34.15 9.00 -0.87
N GLN A 78 -34.73 8.03 -1.58
CA GLN A 78 -36.05 8.14 -2.21
C GLN A 78 -37.17 8.41 -1.20
N TYR A 79 -37.07 7.86 0.01
CA TYR A 79 -38.04 8.08 1.07
C TYR A 79 -37.90 9.45 1.73
N CYS A 80 -36.67 9.90 1.98
CA CYS A 80 -36.37 11.16 2.65
C CYS A 80 -36.46 12.37 1.71
N PHE A 81 -36.27 12.18 0.40
CA PHE A 81 -36.30 13.25 -0.62
C PHE A 81 -37.21 12.86 -1.80
N PRO A 82 -38.54 12.80 -1.60
CA PRO A 82 -39.47 12.29 -2.61
C PRO A 82 -39.68 13.21 -3.83
N ILE A 83 -39.10 14.42 -3.86
CA ILE A 83 -39.37 15.46 -4.88
C ILE A 83 -38.09 16.15 -5.37
N SER A 84 -37.00 15.39 -5.54
CA SER A 84 -35.80 15.92 -6.21
C SER A 84 -35.54 15.17 -7.51
N ILE A 85 -36.41 15.42 -8.50
CA ILE A 85 -36.16 15.72 -9.93
C ILE A 85 -37.36 16.55 -10.40
#